data_AF-A0A7V8DCT5-F1
#
_entry.id   AF-A0A7V8DCT5-F1
#
_cell.length_a   1.000
_cell.length_b   1.000
_cell.length_c   1.000
_cell.angle_alpha   90.00
_cell.angle_beta   90.00
_cell.angle_gamma   90.00
#
_symmetry.space_group_name_H-M   'P 1'
#
loop_
_entity.id
_entity.type
_entity.pdbx_description
1 polymer ?
#
loop_
_entity_poly.entity_id
_entity_poly.type
_entity_poly.pdbx_seq_one_letter_code
_entity_poly.pdbx_strand_id
1 'polypeptide(L)'
;MKRLKRFVLCPTAGLAAIFLLVLWLGPLLRTSPELKEYRRMLGEAEELGLTYESALADPGSAAGKPVLWCVQNRGADMVTAGGDPGRRLRVVNHTEMPVFAGGKHFACTDMLLTVLGTSDGAVEVKFEYSRHI
;
A
#
# COMPACT_ATOMS: atom_id res chain seq x y z
N MET A 1 9.07 -49.72 48.02
CA MET A 1 9.39 -49.77 46.57
C MET A 1 8.10 -49.74 45.76
N LYS A 2 7.76 -48.63 45.09
CA LYS A 2 6.64 -48.55 44.12
C LYS A 2 7.18 -48.02 42.80
N ARG A 3 7.10 -48.85 41.76
CA ARG A 3 7.70 -48.66 40.44
C ARG A 3 7.08 -47.46 39.72
N LEU A 4 7.96 -46.61 39.20
CA LEU A 4 7.72 -45.64 38.13
C LEU A 4 6.97 -46.32 36.97
N LYS A 5 5.73 -45.91 36.69
CA LYS A 5 5.11 -46.13 35.38
C LYS A 5 5.37 -44.89 34.54
N ARG A 6 6.40 -44.97 33.69
CA ARG A 6 6.65 -44.01 32.62
C ARG A 6 5.42 -44.00 31.72
N PHE A 7 4.69 -42.89 31.76
CA PHE A 7 3.69 -42.56 30.76
C PHE A 7 4.40 -42.47 29.40
N VAL A 8 4.31 -43.53 28.61
CA VAL A 8 4.60 -43.46 27.18
C VAL A 8 3.41 -42.71 26.57
N LEU A 9 3.44 -41.38 26.66
CA LEU A 9 2.56 -40.53 25.87
C LEU A 9 2.91 -40.79 24.41
N CYS A 10 1.94 -41.35 23.69
CA CYS A 10 2.05 -41.69 22.28
C CYS A 10 2.37 -40.40 21.49
N PRO A 11 3.53 -40.29 20.81
CA PRO A 11 3.94 -39.08 20.08
C PRO A 11 3.02 -38.76 18.89
N THR A 12 2.12 -39.68 18.52
CA THR A 12 1.19 -39.54 17.40
C THR A 12 0.06 -38.54 17.66
N ALA A 13 -0.42 -38.42 18.91
CA ALA A 13 -1.50 -37.48 19.25
C ALA A 13 -1.03 -36.01 19.19
N GLY A 14 0.22 -35.74 19.53
CA GLY A 14 0.80 -34.39 19.44
C GLY A 14 0.99 -33.93 17.98
N LEU A 15 1.41 -34.83 17.10
CA LEU A 15 1.58 -34.53 15.67
C LEU A 15 0.26 -34.21 14.96
N ALA A 16 -0.81 -34.93 15.29
CA ALA A 16 -2.13 -34.67 14.73
C ALA A 16 -2.69 -33.29 15.12
N ALA A 17 -2.49 -32.89 16.39
CA ALA A 17 -2.91 -31.58 16.87
C ALA A 17 -2.13 -30.43 16.20
N ILE A 18 -0.82 -30.58 16.00
CA ILE A 18 0.00 -29.59 15.27
C ILE A 18 -0.43 -29.50 13.81
N PHE A 19 -0.69 -30.63 13.14
CA PHE A 19 -1.12 -30.64 11.75
C PHE A 19 -2.48 -29.95 11.55
N LEU A 20 -3.42 -30.16 12.47
CA LEU A 20 -4.71 -29.45 12.49
C LEU A 20 -4.52 -27.94 12.75
N LEU A 21 -3.62 -27.55 13.66
CA LEU A 21 -3.29 -26.14 13.89
C LEU A 21 -2.69 -25.49 12.64
N VAL A 22 -1.76 -26.16 11.95
CA VAL A 22 -1.13 -25.62 10.72
C VAL A 22 -2.15 -25.51 9.58
N LEU A 23 -3.10 -26.44 9.46
CA LEU A 23 -4.19 -26.32 8.48
C LEU A 23 -5.15 -25.16 8.80
N TRP A 24 -5.40 -24.90 10.08
CA TRP A 24 -6.23 -23.77 10.52
C TRP A 24 -5.52 -22.41 10.42
N LEU A 25 -4.21 -22.35 10.69
CA LEU A 25 -3.40 -21.13 10.65
C LEU A 25 -2.79 -20.85 9.27
N GLY A 26 -2.71 -21.86 8.40
CA GLY A 26 -2.15 -21.75 7.05
C GLY A 26 -2.80 -20.65 6.19
N PRO A 27 -4.13 -20.47 6.21
CA PRO A 27 -4.78 -19.34 5.53
C PRO A 27 -4.38 -17.98 6.09
N LEU A 28 -4.13 -17.89 7.41
CA LEU A 28 -3.72 -16.66 8.09
C LEU A 28 -2.30 -16.22 7.73
N LEU A 29 -1.43 -17.18 7.35
CA LEU A 29 -0.04 -16.93 6.94
C LEU A 29 0.11 -16.64 5.44
N ARG A 30 -0.97 -16.76 4.64
CA ARG A 30 -0.93 -16.40 3.22
C ARG A 30 -0.94 -14.89 3.09
N THR A 31 0.14 -14.35 2.54
CA THR A 31 0.18 -12.95 2.10
C THR A 31 -0.85 -12.75 1.00
N SER A 32 -1.73 -11.75 1.15
CA SER A 32 -2.70 -11.40 0.11
C SER A 32 -1.96 -11.14 -1.21
N PRO A 33 -2.45 -11.66 -2.37
CA PRO A 33 -1.87 -11.34 -3.67
C PRO A 33 -1.80 -9.82 -3.92
N GLU A 34 -2.76 -9.04 -3.41
CA GLU A 34 -2.76 -7.58 -3.50
C GLU A 34 -1.57 -6.96 -2.77
N LEU A 35 -1.25 -7.43 -1.56
CA LEU A 35 -0.09 -6.94 -0.80
C LEU A 35 1.24 -7.25 -1.50
N LYS A 36 1.29 -8.32 -2.29
CA LYS A 36 2.46 -8.65 -3.10
C LYS A 36 2.56 -7.71 -4.30
N GLU A 37 1.44 -7.42 -4.94
CA GLU A 37 1.36 -6.47 -6.04
C GLU A 37 1.73 -5.05 -5.62
N TYR A 38 1.17 -4.54 -4.52
CA TYR A 38 1.52 -3.22 -3.98
C TYR A 38 3.00 -3.12 -3.61
N ARG A 39 3.60 -4.19 -3.05
CA ARG A 39 5.04 -4.22 -2.78
C ARG A 39 5.88 -4.13 -4.05
N ARG A 40 5.48 -4.83 -5.11
CA ARG A 40 6.15 -4.72 -6.42
C ARG A 40 6.06 -3.29 -6.96
N MET A 41 4.85 -2.72 -6.96
CA MET A 41 4.62 -1.35 -7.45
C MET A 41 5.36 -0.30 -6.61
N LEU A 42 5.48 -0.49 -5.29
CA LEU A 42 6.29 0.38 -4.43
C LEU A 42 7.77 0.33 -4.83
N GLY A 43 8.32 -0.86 -5.08
CA GLY A 43 9.69 -1.01 -5.57
C GLY A 43 9.89 -0.30 -6.92
N GLU A 44 8.96 -0.50 -7.85
CA GLU A 44 9.00 0.17 -9.16
C GLU A 44 8.89 1.70 -9.03
N ALA A 45 8.03 2.20 -8.15
CA ALA A 45 7.89 3.64 -7.90
C ALA A 45 9.17 4.26 -7.31
N GLU A 46 9.81 3.56 -6.36
CA GLU A 46 11.07 3.97 -5.75
C GLU A 46 12.23 3.96 -6.77
N GLU A 47 12.29 2.95 -7.65
CA GLU A 47 13.29 2.86 -8.72
C GLU A 47 13.10 3.94 -9.79
N LEU A 48 11.85 4.22 -10.17
CA LEU A 48 11.52 5.24 -11.17
C LEU A 48 11.79 6.65 -10.67
N GLY A 49 11.56 6.91 -9.37
CA GLY A 49 11.83 8.21 -8.75
C GLY A 49 11.10 9.38 -9.42
N LEU A 50 9.97 9.12 -10.10
CA LEU A 50 9.22 10.14 -10.81
C LEU A 50 8.68 11.17 -9.81
N THR A 51 8.91 12.45 -10.11
CA THR A 51 8.37 13.56 -9.31
C THR A 51 7.12 14.13 -9.97
N TYR A 52 6.37 14.94 -9.23
CA TYR A 52 5.21 15.66 -9.77
C TYR A 52 5.62 16.51 -10.99
N GLU A 53 6.74 17.21 -10.89
CA GLU A 53 7.26 18.10 -11.94
C GLU A 53 7.70 17.31 -13.17
N SER A 54 8.36 16.16 -12.99
CA SER A 54 8.78 15.34 -14.13
C SER A 54 7.56 14.72 -14.83
N ALA A 55 6.55 14.28 -14.08
CA ALA A 55 5.30 13.75 -14.63
C ALA A 55 4.48 14.83 -15.36
N LEU A 56 4.52 16.07 -14.87
CA LEU A 56 3.86 17.20 -15.53
C LEU A 56 4.61 17.63 -16.80
N ALA A 57 5.95 17.60 -16.78
CA ALA A 57 6.80 18.00 -17.90
C ALA A 57 6.77 16.99 -19.06
N ASP A 58 6.69 15.69 -18.75
CA ASP A 58 6.57 14.62 -19.75
C ASP A 58 5.47 13.60 -19.38
N PRO A 59 4.19 13.96 -19.62
CA PRO A 59 3.06 13.11 -19.25
C PRO A 59 3.06 11.77 -19.99
N GLY A 60 3.57 11.73 -21.22
CA GLY A 60 3.58 10.54 -22.05
C GLY A 60 4.50 9.46 -21.49
N SER A 61 5.67 9.85 -20.98
CA SER A 61 6.57 8.89 -20.34
C SER A 61 6.18 8.55 -18.90
N ALA A 62 5.36 9.37 -18.24
CA ALA A 62 4.86 9.11 -16.89
C ALA A 62 3.59 8.23 -16.87
N ALA A 63 2.77 8.28 -17.92
CA ALA A 63 1.52 7.53 -17.99
C ALA A 63 1.71 6.01 -17.79
N GLY A 64 0.84 5.41 -16.99
CA GLY A 64 0.84 4.00 -16.61
C GLY A 64 1.88 3.63 -15.54
N LYS A 65 2.74 4.56 -15.09
CA LYS A 65 3.78 4.25 -14.12
C LYS A 65 3.33 4.43 -12.68
N PRO A 66 3.76 3.55 -11.76
CA PRO A 66 3.54 3.73 -10.34
C PRO A 66 4.43 4.85 -9.80
N VAL A 67 3.89 5.65 -8.88
CA VAL A 67 4.61 6.72 -8.17
C VAL A 67 4.27 6.66 -6.68
N LEU A 68 5.26 7.00 -5.85
CA LEU A 68 5.09 7.12 -4.41
C LEU A 68 5.25 8.58 -4.04
N TRP A 69 4.14 9.27 -3.80
CA TRP A 69 4.15 10.70 -3.47
C TRP A 69 3.55 10.96 -2.11
N CYS A 70 4.05 11.99 -1.44
CA CYS A 70 3.39 12.54 -0.26
C CYS A 70 2.15 13.30 -0.74
N VAL A 71 0.96 12.86 -0.35
CA VAL A 71 -0.31 13.43 -0.81
C VAL A 71 -1.14 13.94 0.35
N GLN A 72 -1.75 15.10 0.15
CA GLN A 72 -2.78 15.65 1.02
C GLN A 72 -4.12 15.56 0.31
N ASN A 73 -5.12 15.00 0.98
CA ASN A 73 -6.48 14.87 0.47
C ASN A 73 -7.44 15.58 1.42
N ARG A 74 -7.92 16.77 1.03
CA ARG A 74 -8.92 17.55 1.78
C ARG A 74 -10.32 17.50 1.17
N GLY A 75 -10.49 16.78 0.07
CA GLY A 75 -11.71 16.70 -0.72
C GLY A 75 -11.41 16.38 -2.19
N ALA A 76 -12.43 16.05 -2.98
CA ALA A 76 -12.28 15.56 -4.37
C ALA A 76 -11.48 16.53 -5.27
N ASP A 77 -11.71 17.83 -5.12
CA ASP A 77 -11.04 18.89 -5.89
C ASP A 77 -9.84 19.51 -5.16
N MET A 78 -9.48 18.95 -4.00
CA MET A 78 -8.44 19.47 -3.09
C MET A 78 -7.44 18.37 -2.73
N VAL A 79 -7.00 17.63 -3.73
CA VAL A 79 -5.90 16.66 -3.61
C VAL A 79 -4.61 17.29 -4.14
N THR A 80 -3.55 17.26 -3.35
CA THR A 80 -2.29 17.92 -3.68
C THR A 80 -1.07 17.06 -3.37
N ALA A 81 -0.06 17.12 -4.25
CA ALA A 81 1.26 16.54 -3.99
C ALA A 81 2.06 17.47 -3.05
N GLY A 82 2.75 16.89 -2.06
CA GLY A 82 3.53 17.60 -1.05
C GLY A 82 2.71 18.48 -0.08
N GLY A 83 1.38 18.49 -0.18
CA GLY A 83 0.53 19.47 0.51
C GLY A 83 0.59 20.88 -0.09
N ASP A 84 1.16 21.04 -1.29
CA ASP A 84 1.30 22.32 -1.98
C ASP A 84 0.06 22.59 -2.85
N PRO A 85 -0.70 23.69 -2.63
CA PRO A 85 -1.87 24.04 -3.43
C PRO A 85 -1.58 24.24 -4.93
N GLY A 86 -0.31 24.51 -5.32
CA GLY A 86 0.10 24.60 -6.71
C GLY A 86 0.26 23.25 -7.41
N ARG A 87 0.29 22.13 -6.67
CA ARG A 87 0.57 20.78 -7.19
C ARG A 87 -0.68 19.90 -7.14
N ARG A 88 -1.70 20.29 -7.90
CA ARG A 88 -3.00 19.61 -7.87
C ARG A 88 -2.93 18.22 -8.52
N LEU A 89 -3.59 17.27 -7.89
CA LEU A 89 -3.80 15.92 -8.41
C LEU A 89 -5.28 15.73 -8.71
N ARG A 90 -5.59 15.15 -9.87
CA ARG A 90 -6.94 14.70 -10.21
C ARG A 90 -7.00 13.19 -9.98
N VAL A 91 -7.75 12.76 -8.98
CA VAL A 91 -7.81 11.34 -8.60
C VAL A 91 -9.08 10.71 -9.17
N VAL A 92 -8.92 9.77 -10.10
CA VAL A 92 -10.08 9.17 -10.81
C VAL A 92 -10.95 8.29 -9.89
N ASN A 93 -10.35 7.67 -8.88
CA ASN A 93 -11.02 6.83 -7.87
C ASN A 93 -10.95 7.49 -6.48
N HIS A 94 -11.26 8.79 -6.39
CA HIS A 94 -11.18 9.57 -5.14
C HIS A 94 -11.89 8.92 -3.94
N THR A 95 -13.00 8.20 -4.17
CA THR A 95 -13.77 7.50 -3.12
C THR A 95 -12.98 6.41 -2.39
N GLU A 96 -11.97 5.82 -3.03
CA GLU A 96 -11.10 4.82 -2.43
C GLU A 96 -9.93 5.46 -1.67
N MET A 97 -9.68 6.74 -1.93
CA MET A 97 -8.56 7.47 -1.39
C MET A 97 -8.87 7.95 0.04
N PRO A 98 -8.03 7.63 1.02
CA PRO A 98 -8.21 8.09 2.39
C PRO A 98 -8.09 9.61 2.50
N VAL A 99 -8.92 10.20 3.34
CA VAL A 99 -8.84 11.63 3.65
C VAL A 99 -7.64 11.87 4.56
N PHE A 100 -6.80 12.83 4.17
CA PHE A 100 -5.64 13.23 4.95
C PHE A 100 -5.40 14.73 4.80
N ALA A 101 -5.90 15.51 5.76
CA ALA A 101 -5.82 16.97 5.72
C ALA A 101 -4.45 17.53 6.16
N GLY A 102 -3.57 16.67 6.68
CA GLY A 102 -2.35 17.03 7.39
C GLY A 102 -2.57 17.24 8.89
N GLY A 103 -1.46 17.37 9.62
CA GLY A 103 -1.40 17.66 11.05
C GLY A 103 -0.31 18.69 11.36
N LYS A 104 -0.10 18.98 12.64
CA LYS A 104 0.88 19.97 13.10
C LYS A 104 2.32 19.67 12.66
N HIS A 105 2.64 18.40 12.44
CA HIS A 105 4.00 17.92 12.17
C HIS A 105 4.18 17.33 10.76
N PHE A 106 3.12 17.23 9.97
CA PHE A 106 3.15 16.61 8.64
C PHE A 106 2.04 17.19 7.77
N ALA A 107 2.35 17.62 6.55
CA ALA A 107 1.35 18.21 5.66
C ALA A 107 0.60 17.16 4.83
N CYS A 108 1.24 16.04 4.54
CA CYS A 108 0.77 14.99 3.63
C CYS A 108 1.22 13.60 4.13
N THR A 109 0.75 12.53 3.48
CA THR A 109 1.16 11.15 3.78
C THR A 109 1.54 10.43 2.48
N ASP A 110 2.46 9.48 2.56
CA ASP A 110 2.89 8.73 1.38
C ASP A 110 1.77 7.82 0.86
N MET A 111 1.47 8.00 -0.43
CA MET A 111 0.48 7.25 -1.17
C MET A 111 1.07 6.71 -2.46
N LEU A 112 0.82 5.43 -2.71
CA LEU A 112 1.10 4.78 -3.98
C LEU A 112 -0.03 5.11 -4.95
N LEU A 113 0.36 5.68 -6.09
CA LEU A 113 -0.53 6.10 -7.15
C LEU A 113 -0.04 5.55 -8.50
N THR A 114 -0.93 5.48 -9.47
CA THR A 114 -0.58 5.25 -10.88
C THR A 114 -0.87 6.51 -11.65
N VAL A 115 0.11 7.05 -12.38
CA VAL A 115 -0.08 8.23 -13.23
C VAL A 115 -0.86 7.83 -14.48
N LEU A 116 -1.91 8.57 -14.83
CA LEU A 116 -2.72 8.34 -16.02
C LEU A 116 -2.40 9.34 -17.13
N GLY A 117 -1.98 10.55 -16.76
CA GLY A 117 -1.63 11.61 -17.68
C GLY A 117 -1.74 12.97 -17.00
N THR A 118 -2.08 13.99 -17.78
CA THR A 118 -2.31 15.35 -17.29
C THR A 118 -3.59 15.93 -17.90
N SER A 119 -4.31 16.73 -17.12
CA SER A 119 -5.54 17.41 -17.53
C SER A 119 -5.62 18.74 -16.79
N ASP A 120 -5.91 19.84 -17.51
CA ASP A 120 -6.10 21.18 -16.95
C ASP A 120 -4.95 21.66 -16.03
N GLY A 121 -3.71 21.29 -16.38
CA GLY A 121 -2.51 21.65 -15.62
C GLY A 121 -2.32 20.87 -14.30
N ALA A 122 -3.11 19.82 -14.08
CA ALA A 122 -2.97 18.88 -12.97
C ALA A 122 -2.54 17.50 -13.49
N VAL A 123 -1.85 16.74 -12.64
CA VAL A 123 -1.53 15.34 -12.94
C VAL A 123 -2.75 14.48 -12.58
N GLU A 124 -3.21 13.68 -13.54
CA GLU A 124 -4.29 12.73 -13.34
C GLU A 124 -3.71 11.39 -12.87
N VAL A 125 -4.27 10.86 -11.78
CA VAL A 125 -3.75 9.69 -11.08
C VAL A 125 -4.88 8.75 -10.64
N LYS A 126 -4.55 7.48 -10.49
CA LYS A 126 -5.35 6.48 -9.77
C LYS A 126 -4.69 6.17 -8.43
N PHE A 127 -5.45 6.20 -7.35
CA PHE A 127 -5.00 5.75 -6.04
C PHE A 127 -4.92 4.22 -6.01
N GLU A 128 -3.84 3.67 -5.46
CA GLU A 128 -3.66 2.22 -5.32
C GLU A 128 -3.59 1.80 -3.84
N TYR A 129 -2.76 2.49 -3.05
CA TYR A 129 -2.50 2.09 -1.67
C TYR A 129 -1.92 3.24 -0.83
N SER A 130 -2.16 3.24 0.49
CA SER A 130 -1.50 4.15 1.44
C SER A 130 -0.62 3.35 2.40
N ARG A 131 0.64 3.78 2.58
CA ARG A 131 1.63 3.08 3.41
C ARG A 131 1.35 3.19 4.92
N HIS A 132 0.50 4.13 5.35
CA HIS A 132 0.40 4.57 6.74
C HIS A 132 -1.01 4.51 7.36
N ILE A 133 -1.92 3.69 6.83
CA ILE A 133 -3.27 3.51 7.38
C ILE A 133 -3.46 2.08 7.86
#